data_AF-A0A1D9Q3L2-F1
#
_entry.id   AF-A0A1D9Q3L2-F1
#
_cell.length_a   1.000
_cell.length_b   1.000
_cell.length_c   1.000
_cell.angle_alpha   90.00
_cell.angle_beta   90.00
_cell.angle_gamma   90.00
#
_symmetry.space_group_name_H-M   'P 1'
#
loop_
_entity.id
_entity.type
_entity.pdbx_description
1 polymer ?
#
loop_
_entity_poly.entity_id
_entity_poly.type
_entity_poly.pdbx_seq_one_letter_code
_entity_poly.pdbx_strand_id
1 'polypeptide(L)'
;MIIPTRKPSLSGIAGVWLLLHFLIIGVYGRITLESVRNLTEVTRECRGRIGGLGVSEVWEGAGDDGRRDRGAIDDVEEYGRERGGGQVVLDGGSGNGDGDEIEDTITAALHMLCSDLLIELEKPLLSSHIAAEATLTQLNCSNIKKDYDEFLKETTWFLYEIQERQMKWRWGGENAVKGGLEWLQGLWASRRANSQDRSFIEQQMGLYRDTGCFAKLNREVLRKDIEVVEYLNDLIDMFW
;
A
#
# COMPACT_ATOMS: atom_id res chain seq x y z
N MET A 1 -6.11 -69.73 24.60
CA MET A 1 -5.74 -68.89 23.43
C MET A 1 -5.81 -67.44 23.89
N ILE A 2 -4.68 -66.83 24.26
CA ILE A 2 -4.61 -65.48 24.82
C ILE A 2 -4.02 -64.58 23.74
N ILE A 3 -4.83 -63.64 23.24
CA ILE A 3 -4.40 -62.64 22.25
C ILE A 3 -3.60 -61.57 23.01
N PRO A 4 -2.32 -61.32 22.68
CA PRO A 4 -1.57 -60.26 23.34
C PRO A 4 -2.03 -58.91 22.77
N THR A 5 -2.75 -58.13 23.58
CA THR A 5 -3.07 -56.73 23.28
C THR A 5 -1.80 -55.90 23.39
N ARG A 6 -1.21 -55.54 22.23
CA ARG A 6 -0.03 -54.68 22.12
C ARG A 6 -0.44 -53.26 22.54
N LYS A 7 0.00 -52.81 23.72
CA LYS A 7 -0.16 -51.41 24.14
C LYS A 7 0.74 -50.51 23.27
N PRO A 8 0.22 -49.40 22.70
CA PRO A 8 1.06 -48.47 21.94
C PRO A 8 2.09 -47.83 22.90
N SER A 9 3.34 -47.74 22.47
CA SER A 9 4.41 -47.16 23.29
C SER A 9 4.22 -45.64 23.39
N LEU A 10 4.26 -45.14 24.63
CA LEU A 10 4.19 -43.70 24.96
C LEU A 10 5.24 -42.86 24.22
N SER A 11 6.35 -43.47 23.79
CA SER A 11 7.40 -42.83 23.00
C SER A 11 6.95 -42.43 21.58
N GLY A 12 6.05 -43.20 20.97
CA GLY A 12 5.50 -42.87 19.64
C GLY A 12 4.51 -41.70 19.72
N ILE A 13 3.76 -41.60 20.81
CA ILE A 13 2.79 -40.53 21.05
C ILE A 13 3.52 -39.23 21.37
N ALA A 14 4.56 -39.25 22.21
CA ALA A 14 5.36 -38.06 22.53
C ALA A 14 6.14 -37.53 21.32
N GLY A 15 6.66 -38.41 20.46
CA GLY A 15 7.33 -38.02 19.21
C GLY A 15 6.39 -37.37 18.21
N VAL A 16 5.16 -37.90 18.07
CA VAL A 16 4.10 -37.28 17.27
C VAL A 16 3.61 -35.97 17.90
N TRP A 17 3.57 -35.87 19.24
CA TRP A 17 3.15 -34.67 19.97
C TRP A 17 4.18 -33.52 19.88
N LEU A 18 5.47 -33.84 19.90
CA LEU A 18 6.55 -32.87 19.66
C LEU A 18 6.61 -32.45 18.18
N LEU A 19 6.43 -33.39 17.24
CA LEU A 19 6.29 -33.04 15.81
C LEU A 19 5.01 -32.24 15.53
N LEU A 20 3.92 -32.49 16.25
CA LEU A 20 2.70 -31.66 16.22
C LEU A 20 2.95 -30.25 16.75
N HIS A 21 3.77 -30.11 17.80
CA HIS A 21 4.08 -28.80 18.38
C HIS A 21 4.98 -27.94 17.49
N PHE A 22 5.87 -28.53 16.70
CA PHE A 22 6.72 -27.79 15.78
C PHE A 22 6.04 -27.35 14.47
N LEU A 23 4.81 -27.82 14.19
CA LEU A 23 4.00 -27.47 13.00
C LEU A 23 2.98 -26.31 13.24
N ILE A 24 3.13 -25.47 14.28
CA ILE A 24 2.15 -24.43 14.63
C ILE A 24 2.77 -23.02 14.80
N ILE A 25 2.87 -22.26 13.70
CA ILE A 25 3.22 -20.82 13.61
C ILE A 25 2.44 -20.27 12.37
N GLY A 26 1.12 -20.10 12.37
CA GLY A 26 0.36 -18.93 12.84
C GLY A 26 -0.01 -17.97 11.70
N VAL A 27 -1.25 -18.01 11.18
CA VAL A 27 -1.84 -17.00 10.25
C VAL A 27 -2.75 -16.05 11.03
N TYR A 28 -2.57 -14.74 10.83
CA TYR A 28 -3.03 -13.67 11.72
C TYR A 28 -3.96 -12.66 11.02
N GLY A 29 -4.97 -12.16 11.74
CA GLY A 29 -5.74 -10.97 11.38
C GLY A 29 -4.94 -9.68 11.53
N ARG A 30 -3.85 -9.55 10.77
CA ARG A 30 -2.99 -8.37 10.70
C ARG A 30 -2.69 -8.04 9.24
N ILE A 31 -2.23 -6.83 8.98
CA ILE A 31 -1.69 -6.47 7.67
C ILE A 31 -0.54 -7.43 7.30
N THR A 32 -0.45 -7.80 6.03
CA THR A 32 0.56 -8.73 5.51
C THR A 32 1.52 -8.01 4.56
N LEU A 33 2.62 -8.68 4.19
CA LEU A 33 3.52 -8.15 3.15
C LEU A 33 2.79 -7.95 1.82
N GLU A 34 1.81 -8.81 1.52
CA GLU A 34 0.98 -8.67 0.32
C GLU A 34 0.02 -7.48 0.42
N SER A 35 -0.56 -7.26 1.61
CA SER A 35 -1.36 -6.07 1.89
C SER A 35 -0.56 -4.79 1.60
N VAL A 36 0.72 -4.74 2.00
CA VAL A 36 1.59 -3.58 1.75
C VAL A 36 1.83 -3.38 0.25
N ARG A 37 2.06 -4.46 -0.52
CA ARG A 37 2.23 -4.36 -1.98
C ARG A 37 0.96 -3.88 -2.67
N ASN A 38 -0.20 -4.42 -2.29
CA ASN A 38 -1.49 -4.01 -2.83
C ASN A 38 -1.79 -2.54 -2.51
N LEU A 39 -1.58 -2.14 -1.25
CA LEU A 39 -1.72 -0.73 -0.85
C LEU A 39 -0.75 0.17 -1.62
N THR A 40 0.45 -0.29 -1.93
CA THR A 40 1.41 0.45 -2.77
C THR A 40 0.86 0.65 -4.18
N GLU A 41 0.28 -0.38 -4.79
CA GLU A 41 -0.32 -0.30 -6.12
C GLU A 41 -1.52 0.64 -6.14
N VAL A 42 -2.43 0.52 -5.18
CA VAL A 42 -3.59 1.40 -5.03
C VAL A 42 -3.16 2.84 -4.82
N THR A 43 -2.15 3.09 -3.98
CA THR A 43 -1.61 4.43 -3.74
C THR A 43 -1.02 5.02 -5.02
N ARG A 44 -0.27 4.21 -5.79
CA ARG A 44 0.29 4.62 -7.08
C ARG A 44 -0.79 4.93 -8.11
N GLU A 45 -1.86 4.13 -8.16
CA GLU A 45 -3.00 4.39 -9.04
C GLU A 45 -3.73 5.68 -8.66
N CYS A 46 -4.01 5.87 -7.37
CA CYS A 46 -4.62 7.09 -6.82
C CYS A 46 -3.79 8.33 -7.18
N ARG A 47 -2.46 8.24 -7.01
CA ARG A 47 -1.53 9.30 -7.43
C ARG A 47 -1.59 9.55 -8.94
N GLY A 48 -1.60 8.50 -9.75
CA GLY A 48 -1.68 8.61 -11.21
C GLY A 48 -2.95 9.34 -11.68
N ARG A 49 -4.08 9.13 -11.00
CA ARG A 49 -5.34 9.84 -11.29
C ARG A 49 -5.23 11.34 -11.02
N ILE A 50 -4.59 11.74 -9.92
CA ILE A 50 -4.38 13.16 -9.58
C ILE A 50 -3.36 13.81 -10.52
N GLY A 51 -2.26 13.10 -10.81
CA GLY A 51 -1.19 13.54 -11.71
C GLY A 51 -1.68 13.73 -13.15
N GLY A 52 -2.50 12.80 -13.65
CA GLY A 52 -3.03 12.79 -15.01
C GLY A 52 -3.97 13.96 -15.35
N LEU A 53 -4.60 14.58 -14.34
CA LEU A 53 -5.45 15.76 -14.52
C LEU A 53 -4.70 17.09 -14.48
N GLY A 54 -3.41 17.08 -14.10
CA GLY A 54 -2.68 18.32 -13.80
C GLY A 54 -1.30 18.47 -14.44
N VAL A 55 -0.84 17.51 -15.25
CA VAL A 55 0.51 17.55 -15.82
C VAL A 55 0.52 17.14 -17.29
N SER A 56 0.32 18.12 -18.17
CA SER A 56 0.97 18.14 -19.48
C SER A 56 2.33 18.85 -19.34
N GLU A 57 3.18 18.36 -18.45
CA GLU A 57 4.60 18.71 -18.44
C GLU A 57 5.42 17.45 -18.12
N VAL A 58 6.00 16.93 -19.20
CA VAL A 58 7.17 16.05 -19.30
C VAL A 58 7.94 15.89 -17.97
N TRP A 59 7.72 14.76 -17.29
CA TRP A 59 8.71 14.18 -16.39
C TRP A 59 9.51 13.12 -17.16
N GLU A 60 10.39 13.56 -18.06
CA GLU A 60 11.50 12.73 -18.52
C GLU A 60 12.58 12.77 -17.45
N GLY A 61 12.52 11.78 -16.55
CA GLY A 61 13.53 11.53 -15.54
C GLY A 61 14.24 10.20 -15.77
N ALA A 62 15.47 10.31 -16.28
CA ALA A 62 16.62 9.43 -16.00
C ALA A 62 16.52 7.92 -16.31
N GLY A 63 17.04 7.55 -17.48
CA GLY A 63 17.60 6.24 -17.77
C GLY A 63 18.92 6.39 -18.51
N ASP A 64 20.01 6.10 -17.82
CA ASP A 64 21.39 6.06 -18.31
C ASP A 64 21.66 4.79 -19.16
N ASP A 65 22.63 4.93 -20.06
CA ASP A 65 23.36 3.93 -20.86
C ASP A 65 22.67 3.11 -21.98
N GLY A 66 23.05 3.44 -23.22
CA GLY A 66 22.70 2.61 -24.39
C GLY A 66 23.15 3.08 -25.77
N ARG A 67 24.42 3.44 -25.93
CA ARG A 67 25.11 3.68 -27.22
C ARG A 67 24.62 2.80 -28.40
N ARG A 68 24.04 3.42 -29.44
CA ARG A 68 24.18 2.96 -30.84
C ARG A 68 23.88 4.08 -31.85
N ASP A 69 24.91 4.44 -32.61
CA ASP A 69 24.81 5.13 -33.90
C ASP A 69 23.83 4.40 -34.84
N ARG A 70 23.04 5.17 -35.62
CA ARG A 70 23.29 5.41 -37.07
C ARG A 70 21.98 5.71 -37.82
N GLY A 71 21.95 6.84 -38.53
CA GLY A 71 21.40 6.94 -39.90
C GLY A 71 19.90 7.21 -40.08
N ALA A 72 19.62 8.25 -40.86
CA ALA A 72 18.32 8.63 -41.41
C ALA A 72 17.68 7.58 -42.35
N ILE A 73 16.36 7.66 -42.56
CA ILE A 73 15.64 7.68 -43.86
C ILE A 73 14.11 7.74 -43.63
N ASP A 74 13.44 8.38 -44.59
CA ASP A 74 12.04 8.78 -44.78
C ASP A 74 10.94 7.69 -44.71
N ASP A 75 9.70 8.21 -44.52
CA ASP A 75 8.39 7.82 -45.07
C ASP A 75 8.02 6.34 -45.26
N VAL A 76 6.96 5.85 -44.57
CA VAL A 76 5.91 4.96 -45.14
C VAL A 76 4.57 5.06 -44.35
N GLU A 77 3.55 5.53 -45.07
CA GLU A 77 2.11 5.16 -45.17
C GLU A 77 1.33 4.43 -44.05
N GLU A 78 0.22 5.10 -43.67
CA GLU A 78 -1.20 4.68 -43.67
C GLU A 78 -1.60 3.23 -44.07
N TYR A 79 -2.27 2.48 -43.17
CA TYR A 79 -3.68 2.02 -43.28
C TYR A 79 -4.08 1.13 -42.08
N GLY A 80 -5.36 1.21 -41.71
CA GLY A 80 -5.87 0.89 -40.37
C GLY A 80 -6.26 -0.55 -40.06
N ARG A 81 -6.72 -0.76 -38.82
CA ARG A 81 -7.84 -1.67 -38.50
C ARG A 81 -8.44 -1.37 -37.12
N GLU A 82 -9.73 -1.08 -37.14
CA GLU A 82 -10.61 -0.94 -35.98
C GLU A 82 -10.67 -2.22 -35.13
N ARG A 83 -10.73 -2.06 -33.81
CA ARG A 83 -11.39 -3.01 -32.92
C ARG A 83 -12.16 -2.23 -31.87
N GLY A 84 -13.48 -2.17 -32.06
CA GLY A 84 -14.40 -1.45 -31.20
C GLY A 84 -14.45 -1.99 -29.77
N GLY A 85 -14.74 -1.08 -28.85
CA GLY A 85 -15.06 -1.35 -27.46
C GLY A 85 -15.24 -0.04 -26.69
N GLY A 86 -16.47 0.48 -26.67
CA GLY A 86 -16.94 1.46 -25.67
C GLY A 86 -16.26 2.83 -25.68
N GLN A 87 -16.66 3.70 -26.61
CA GLN A 87 -16.39 5.13 -26.50
C GLN A 87 -17.24 5.71 -25.36
N VAL A 88 -16.64 5.94 -24.20
CA VAL A 88 -17.12 6.99 -23.30
C VAL A 88 -16.64 8.29 -23.92
N VAL A 89 -17.57 9.03 -24.51
CA VAL A 89 -17.33 10.42 -24.92
C VAL A 89 -17.13 11.22 -23.65
N LEU A 90 -15.89 11.32 -23.18
CA LEU A 90 -15.51 12.43 -22.31
C LEU A 90 -15.35 13.63 -23.23
N ASP A 91 -16.31 14.53 -23.10
CA ASP A 91 -16.36 15.82 -23.78
C ASP A 91 -14.98 16.47 -23.74
N GLY A 92 -14.42 16.69 -24.93
CA GLY A 92 -13.12 17.29 -25.13
C GLY A 92 -13.18 18.79 -24.88
N GLY A 93 -13.29 19.17 -23.61
CA GLY A 93 -13.09 20.53 -23.14
C GLY A 93 -11.61 20.77 -22.88
N SER A 94 -10.92 21.41 -23.82
CA SER A 94 -9.67 22.11 -23.53
C SER A 94 -9.98 23.22 -22.52
N GLY A 95 -9.65 23.00 -21.26
CA GLY A 95 -9.90 23.95 -20.17
C GLY A 95 -9.05 23.56 -18.97
N ASN A 96 -8.43 24.56 -18.33
CA ASN A 96 -7.88 24.41 -16.98
C ASN A 96 -8.83 23.54 -16.15
N GLY A 97 -8.39 22.36 -15.70
CA GLY A 97 -9.22 21.51 -14.84
C GLY A 97 -9.80 22.36 -13.72
N ASP A 98 -11.11 22.35 -13.58
CA ASP A 98 -11.79 23.16 -12.58
C ASP A 98 -11.31 22.72 -11.19
N GLY A 99 -11.17 23.68 -10.26
CA GLY A 99 -10.74 23.37 -8.90
C GLY A 99 -11.63 22.30 -8.27
N ASP A 100 -12.92 22.32 -8.59
CA ASP A 100 -13.93 21.40 -8.10
C ASP A 100 -13.77 19.98 -8.69
N GLU A 101 -13.47 19.83 -9.99
CA GLU A 101 -13.25 18.51 -10.61
C GLU A 101 -11.98 17.83 -10.06
N ILE A 102 -10.95 18.63 -9.83
CA ILE A 102 -9.70 18.17 -9.21
C ILE A 102 -9.95 17.78 -7.75
N GLU A 103 -10.73 18.59 -7.02
CA GLU A 103 -11.14 18.29 -5.63
C GLU A 103 -11.87 16.94 -5.56
N ASP A 104 -12.86 16.71 -6.42
CA ASP A 104 -13.63 15.47 -6.48
C ASP A 104 -12.72 14.27 -6.76
N THR A 105 -11.76 14.42 -7.67
CA THR A 105 -10.81 13.37 -8.00
C THR A 105 -9.89 13.02 -6.82
N ILE A 106 -9.35 14.03 -6.14
CA ILE A 106 -8.51 13.82 -4.95
C ILE A 106 -9.34 13.18 -3.83
N THR A 107 -10.56 13.66 -3.60
CA THR A 107 -11.47 13.13 -2.59
C THR A 107 -11.78 11.66 -2.85
N ALA A 108 -12.09 11.29 -4.10
CA ALA A 108 -12.32 9.90 -4.48
C ALA A 108 -11.08 9.02 -4.28
N ALA A 109 -9.89 9.54 -4.63
CA ALA A 109 -8.62 8.83 -4.46
C ALA A 109 -8.30 8.60 -2.97
N LEU A 110 -8.48 9.62 -2.12
CA LEU A 110 -8.34 9.50 -0.67
C LEU A 110 -9.33 8.48 -0.10
N HIS A 111 -10.60 8.54 -0.53
CA HIS A 111 -11.62 7.62 -0.06
C HIS A 111 -11.29 6.16 -0.43
N MET A 112 -10.79 5.92 -1.64
CA MET A 112 -10.33 4.59 -2.06
C MET A 112 -9.19 4.08 -1.17
N LEU A 113 -8.13 4.86 -1.01
CA LEU A 113 -6.98 4.46 -0.20
C LEU A 113 -7.36 4.23 1.26
N CYS A 114 -8.16 5.13 1.85
CA CYS A 114 -8.63 5.00 3.23
C CYS A 114 -9.53 3.78 3.41
N SER A 115 -10.39 3.48 2.43
CA SER A 115 -11.25 2.31 2.49
C SER A 115 -10.44 1.01 2.47
N ASP A 116 -9.45 0.90 1.58
CA ASP A 116 -8.59 -0.29 1.50
C ASP A 116 -7.74 -0.44 2.77
N LEU A 117 -7.21 0.67 3.28
CA LEU A 117 -6.48 0.68 4.54
C LEU A 117 -7.37 0.24 5.70
N LEU A 118 -8.60 0.75 5.79
CA LEU A 118 -9.57 0.38 6.81
C LEU A 118 -9.91 -1.11 6.72
N ILE A 119 -10.17 -1.65 5.52
CA ILE A 119 -10.43 -3.09 5.30
C ILE A 119 -9.29 -3.94 5.85
N GLU A 120 -8.03 -3.54 5.61
CA GLU A 120 -6.87 -4.24 6.14
C GLU A 120 -6.78 -4.17 7.67
N LEU A 121 -7.13 -3.03 8.27
CA LEU A 121 -7.15 -2.83 9.72
C LEU A 121 -8.31 -3.59 10.41
N GLU A 122 -9.43 -3.77 9.73
CA GLU A 122 -10.63 -4.43 10.27
C GLU A 122 -10.57 -5.96 10.24
N LYS A 123 -9.53 -6.54 9.64
CA LYS A 123 -9.35 -8.00 9.62
C LYS A 123 -9.40 -8.58 11.05
N PRO A 124 -10.27 -9.58 11.31
CA PRO A 124 -10.48 -10.10 12.64
C PRO A 124 -9.23 -10.83 13.13
N LEU A 125 -8.81 -10.54 14.38
CA LEU A 125 -7.78 -11.32 15.05
C LEU A 125 -8.31 -12.74 15.28
N LEU A 126 -7.99 -13.66 14.38
CA LEU A 126 -8.23 -15.08 14.64
C LEU A 126 -7.35 -15.49 15.83
N SER A 127 -8.01 -15.89 16.92
CA SER A 127 -7.34 -16.47 18.09
C SER A 127 -6.68 -17.78 17.67
N SER A 128 -5.42 -17.91 18.04
CA SER A 128 -4.49 -19.00 17.72
C SER A 128 -5.15 -20.38 17.68
N HIS A 129 -5.27 -20.99 16.50
CA HIS A 129 -5.05 -22.42 16.25
C HIS A 129 -4.92 -22.61 14.73
N ILE A 130 -3.81 -23.24 14.32
CA ILE A 130 -3.51 -23.75 12.97
C ILE A 130 -2.85 -22.73 12.02
N ALA A 131 -1.54 -22.92 11.82
CA ALA A 131 -0.92 -23.18 10.50
C ALA A 131 0.54 -22.68 10.50
N ALA A 132 1.50 -23.48 10.99
CA ALA A 132 2.84 -23.41 10.39
C ALA A 132 2.73 -23.97 8.99
N GLU A 133 2.64 -23.06 8.04
CA GLU A 133 3.17 -23.27 6.70
C GLU A 133 3.82 -21.97 6.23
N ALA A 134 4.60 -21.35 7.11
CA ALA A 134 5.81 -20.67 6.66
C ALA A 134 6.75 -21.76 6.16
N THR A 135 6.46 -22.26 4.96
CA THR A 135 7.45 -22.86 4.08
C THR A 135 8.70 -21.99 4.19
N LEU A 136 9.85 -22.65 4.32
CA LEU A 136 11.21 -22.12 4.20
C LEU A 136 11.42 -21.44 2.83
N THR A 137 10.58 -20.49 2.47
CA THR A 137 10.94 -19.43 1.55
C THR A 137 11.91 -18.58 2.35
N GLN A 138 13.17 -18.65 1.93
CA GLN A 138 14.21 -17.77 2.43
C GLN A 138 13.66 -16.35 2.35
N LEU A 139 13.31 -15.77 3.50
CA LEU A 139 12.78 -14.41 3.58
C LEU A 139 13.80 -13.50 2.92
N ASN A 140 13.43 -12.95 1.77
CA ASN A 140 14.31 -12.04 1.06
C ASN A 140 14.18 -10.66 1.72
N CYS A 141 15.01 -10.42 2.73
CA CYS A 141 15.00 -9.16 3.46
C CYS A 141 15.29 -7.95 2.57
N SER A 142 16.02 -8.13 1.46
CA SER A 142 16.19 -7.05 0.48
C SER A 142 14.86 -6.66 -0.15
N ASN A 143 14.04 -7.65 -0.54
CA ASN A 143 12.72 -7.38 -1.12
C ASN A 143 11.76 -6.80 -0.08
N ILE A 144 11.74 -7.34 1.14
CA ILE A 144 10.84 -6.84 2.21
C ILE A 144 11.13 -5.37 2.53
N LYS A 145 12.40 -5.01 2.66
CA LYS A 145 12.80 -3.61 2.87
C LYS A 145 12.45 -2.74 1.68
N LYS A 146 12.69 -3.23 0.46
CA LYS A 146 12.33 -2.52 -0.76
C LYS A 146 10.82 -2.26 -0.84
N ASP A 147 10.00 -3.26 -0.56
CA ASP A 147 8.53 -3.14 -0.61
C ASP A 147 8.02 -2.13 0.42
N TYR A 148 8.61 -2.14 1.62
CA TYR A 148 8.30 -1.13 2.65
C TYR A 148 8.70 0.28 2.22
N ASP A 149 9.93 0.46 1.73
CA ASP A 149 10.44 1.75 1.30
C ASP A 149 9.66 2.30 0.09
N GLU A 150 9.28 1.43 -0.85
CA GLU A 150 8.47 1.78 -2.01
C GLU A 150 7.05 2.20 -1.60
N PHE A 151 6.43 1.49 -0.65
CA PHE A 151 5.13 1.86 -0.12
C PHE A 151 5.13 3.27 0.49
N LEU A 152 6.10 3.57 1.35
CA LEU A 152 6.22 4.90 1.97
C LEU A 152 6.53 5.98 0.94
N LYS A 153 7.37 5.67 -0.05
CA LYS A 153 7.69 6.59 -1.15
C LYS A 153 6.44 6.93 -1.97
N GLU A 154 5.67 5.93 -2.40
CA GLU A 154 4.43 6.16 -3.17
C GLU A 154 3.39 6.93 -2.34
N THR A 155 3.29 6.64 -1.03
CA THR A 155 2.43 7.40 -0.12
C THR A 155 2.86 8.86 -0.04
N THR A 156 4.16 9.12 0.13
CA THR A 156 4.70 10.49 0.18
C THR A 156 4.46 11.23 -1.13
N TRP A 157 4.66 10.58 -2.27
CA TRP A 157 4.40 11.18 -3.58
C TRP A 157 2.90 11.44 -3.84
N PHE A 158 2.03 10.56 -3.35
CA PHE A 158 0.58 10.78 -3.40
C PHE A 158 0.19 12.04 -2.61
N LEU A 159 0.70 12.19 -1.39
CA LEU A 159 0.48 13.39 -0.57
C LEU A 159 1.07 14.64 -1.19
N TYR A 160 2.22 14.51 -1.84
CA TYR A 160 2.85 15.62 -2.58
C TYR A 160 1.98 16.12 -3.73
N GLU A 161 1.38 15.23 -4.53
CA GLU A 161 0.45 15.65 -5.58
C GLU A 161 -0.73 16.44 -5.01
N ILE A 162 -1.28 16.00 -3.86
CA ILE A 162 -2.36 16.73 -3.16
C ILE A 162 -1.86 18.10 -2.69
N GLN A 163 -0.67 18.17 -2.10
CA GLN A 163 -0.06 19.44 -1.68
C GLN A 163 0.06 20.43 -2.82
N GLU A 164 0.56 20.00 -3.98
CA GLU A 164 0.70 20.87 -5.17
C GLU A 164 -0.65 21.46 -5.59
N ARG A 165 -1.72 20.65 -5.56
CA ARG A 165 -3.08 21.13 -5.88
C ARG A 165 -3.61 22.06 -4.80
N GLN A 166 -3.38 21.76 -3.52
CA GLN A 166 -3.78 22.63 -2.43
C GLN A 166 -3.06 23.99 -2.50
N MET A 167 -1.78 24.05 -2.87
CA MET A 167 -1.07 25.32 -3.06
C MET A 167 -1.62 26.14 -4.23
N LYS A 168 -2.06 25.46 -5.30
CA LYS A 168 -2.63 26.08 -6.49
C LYS A 168 -4.03 26.63 -6.25
N TRP A 169 -4.92 25.83 -5.68
CA TRP A 169 -6.36 26.13 -5.56
C TRP A 169 -6.74 26.73 -4.21
N ARG A 170 -5.94 26.50 -3.16
CA ARG A 170 -6.11 27.04 -1.81
C ARG A 170 -7.50 26.77 -1.25
N TRP A 171 -7.90 25.50 -1.26
CA TRP A 171 -9.15 25.09 -0.68
C TRP A 171 -9.18 25.38 0.83
N GLY A 172 -10.35 25.78 1.34
CA GLY A 172 -10.53 26.17 2.74
C GLY A 172 -10.75 25.01 3.70
N GLY A 173 -10.90 25.32 4.99
CA GLY A 173 -11.01 24.31 6.05
C GLY A 173 -12.22 23.37 6.06
N GLU A 174 -13.28 23.65 5.29
CA GLU A 174 -14.46 22.76 5.16
C GLU A 174 -14.41 21.85 3.91
N ASN A 175 -13.25 21.78 3.23
CA ASN A 175 -13.09 21.06 1.98
C ASN A 175 -13.07 19.53 2.16
N ALA A 176 -13.62 18.78 1.20
CA ALA A 176 -13.70 17.32 1.27
C ALA A 176 -12.33 16.64 1.25
N VAL A 177 -11.34 17.24 0.58
CA VAL A 177 -9.95 16.75 0.56
C VAL A 177 -9.36 16.74 1.97
N LYS A 178 -9.60 17.79 2.76
CA LYS A 178 -9.14 17.85 4.16
C LYS A 178 -9.74 16.71 4.98
N GLY A 179 -11.05 16.47 4.85
CA GLY A 179 -11.72 15.37 5.54
C GLY A 179 -11.12 14.00 5.17
N GLY A 180 -10.77 13.80 3.90
CA GLY A 180 -10.07 12.59 3.45
C GLY A 180 -8.66 12.45 4.04
N LEU A 181 -7.90 13.54 4.13
CA LEU A 181 -6.57 13.56 4.75
C LEU A 181 -6.64 13.28 6.26
N GLU A 182 -7.59 13.89 6.97
CA GLU A 182 -7.84 13.63 8.38
C GLU A 182 -8.24 12.17 8.64
N TRP A 183 -9.03 11.58 7.74
CA TRP A 183 -9.37 10.16 7.81
C TRP A 183 -8.14 9.27 7.61
N LEU A 184 -7.31 9.56 6.60
CA LEU A 184 -6.06 8.83 6.36
C LEU A 184 -5.13 8.92 7.58
N GLN A 185 -4.95 10.12 8.13
CA GLN A 185 -4.17 10.36 9.35
C GLN A 185 -4.71 9.53 10.52
N GLY A 186 -6.02 9.52 10.70
CA GLY A 186 -6.70 8.75 11.74
C GLY A 186 -6.43 7.26 11.61
N LEU A 187 -6.56 6.68 10.42
CA LEU A 187 -6.27 5.27 10.17
C LEU A 187 -4.77 4.94 10.36
N TRP A 188 -3.90 5.88 9.97
CA TRP A 188 -2.46 5.67 10.04
C TRP A 188 -1.96 5.63 11.48
N ALA A 189 -2.34 6.63 12.28
CA ALA A 189 -1.73 6.92 13.57
C ALA A 189 -2.63 6.64 14.78
N SER A 190 -3.96 6.55 14.60
CA SER A 190 -4.91 6.41 15.71
C SER A 190 -5.53 5.02 15.76
N ARG A 191 -5.73 4.52 16.99
CA ARG A 191 -6.52 3.31 17.24
C ARG A 191 -8.02 3.54 17.09
N ARG A 192 -8.49 4.77 17.27
CA ARG A 192 -9.92 5.09 17.34
C ARG A 192 -10.62 5.14 15.99
N ALA A 193 -9.86 5.05 14.90
CA ALA A 193 -10.37 5.21 13.54
C ALA A 193 -10.97 3.92 12.95
N ASN A 194 -10.95 2.81 13.68
CA ASN A 194 -11.53 1.53 13.23
C ASN A 194 -12.07 0.72 14.40
N SER A 195 -12.93 -0.26 14.07
CA SER A 195 -13.60 -1.15 15.03
C SER A 195 -12.68 -2.12 15.77
N GLN A 196 -11.43 -2.23 15.32
CA GLN A 196 -10.44 -3.16 15.86
C GLN A 196 -9.43 -2.50 16.82
N ASP A 197 -9.60 -1.21 17.13
CA ASP A 197 -8.75 -0.41 18.02
C ASP A 197 -7.25 -0.46 17.68
N ARG A 198 -6.89 -0.34 16.39
CA ARG A 198 -5.50 -0.51 15.91
C ARG A 198 -5.08 0.57 14.94
N SER A 199 -3.88 1.12 15.08
CA SER A 199 -3.34 2.00 14.03
C SER A 199 -2.53 1.21 13.00
N PHE A 200 -2.41 1.75 11.78
CA PHE A 200 -1.59 1.14 10.75
C PHE A 200 -0.11 1.03 11.14
N ILE A 201 0.44 2.05 11.80
CA ILE A 201 1.82 2.00 12.34
C ILE A 201 2.00 0.80 13.27
N GLU A 202 1.04 0.54 14.15
CA GLU A 202 1.12 -0.60 15.08
C GLU A 202 1.08 -1.94 14.35
N GLN A 203 0.27 -2.03 13.29
CA GLN A 203 0.21 -3.21 12.45
C GLN A 203 1.52 -3.42 11.67
N GLN A 204 2.13 -2.37 11.13
CA GLN A 204 3.42 -2.45 10.43
C GLN A 204 4.56 -2.82 11.39
N MET A 205 4.58 -2.22 12.58
CA MET A 205 5.56 -2.59 13.62
C MET A 205 5.43 -4.06 14.02
N GLY A 206 4.21 -4.59 14.11
CA GLY A 206 3.97 -6.01 14.31
C GLY A 206 4.48 -6.87 13.16
N LEU A 207 4.04 -6.55 11.93
CA LEU A 207 4.42 -7.27 10.70
C LEU A 207 5.94 -7.36 10.54
N TYR A 208 6.63 -6.21 10.56
CA TYR A 208 8.06 -6.17 10.26
C TYR A 208 8.92 -6.72 11.40
N ARG A 209 8.46 -6.66 12.65
CA ARG A 209 9.10 -7.37 13.75
C ARG A 209 9.12 -8.87 13.48
N ASP A 210 8.00 -9.40 13.04
CA ASP A 210 7.83 -10.85 12.85
C ASP A 210 8.66 -11.35 11.63
N THR A 211 9.04 -10.46 10.69
CA THR A 211 9.97 -10.80 9.59
C THR A 211 11.44 -10.94 10.02
N GLY A 212 11.85 -10.29 11.11
CA GLY A 212 13.27 -10.22 11.53
C GLY A 212 14.21 -9.46 10.57
N CYS A 213 13.70 -8.85 9.49
CA CYS A 213 14.53 -8.21 8.47
C CYS A 213 15.06 -6.81 8.83
N PHE A 214 14.49 -6.17 9.86
CA PHE A 214 14.88 -4.84 10.32
C PHE A 214 15.67 -4.92 11.63
N ALA A 215 16.91 -4.44 11.60
CA ALA A 215 17.79 -4.50 12.77
C ALA A 215 17.33 -3.52 13.87
N LYS A 216 16.77 -2.37 13.47
CA LYS A 216 16.27 -1.34 14.39
C LYS A 216 14.89 -0.86 13.97
N LEU A 217 13.86 -1.64 14.27
CA LEU A 217 12.45 -1.30 13.97
C LEU A 217 12.07 0.13 14.33
N ASN A 218 12.44 0.62 15.52
CA ASN A 218 12.10 1.99 15.93
C ASN A 218 12.78 3.08 15.09
N ARG A 219 13.95 2.80 14.50
CA ARG A 219 14.69 3.78 13.69
C ARG A 219 14.42 3.65 12.19
N GLU A 220 14.04 2.46 11.74
CA GLU A 220 13.85 2.15 10.32
C GLU A 220 12.39 2.13 9.92
N VAL A 221 11.50 1.59 10.77
CA VAL A 221 10.06 1.47 10.48
C VAL A 221 9.32 2.64 11.14
N LEU A 222 9.20 2.61 12.48
CA LEU A 222 8.44 3.62 13.23
C LEU A 222 8.81 5.07 12.87
N ARG A 223 10.10 5.35 12.72
CA ARG A 223 10.56 6.70 12.35
C ARG A 223 10.00 7.14 11.00
N LYS A 224 10.08 6.30 9.97
CA LYS A 224 9.64 6.68 8.62
C LYS A 224 8.12 6.79 8.55
N ASP A 225 7.41 5.94 9.29
CA ASP A 225 5.98 6.07 9.48
C ASP A 225 5.59 7.40 10.15
N ILE A 226 6.33 7.82 11.18
CA ILE A 226 6.13 9.13 11.83
C ILE A 226 6.41 10.27 10.84
N GLU A 227 7.44 10.16 9.99
CA GLU A 227 7.72 11.16 8.96
C GLU A 227 6.54 11.34 7.98
N VAL A 228 5.84 10.25 7.61
CA VAL A 228 4.59 10.33 6.81
C VAL A 228 3.46 11.01 7.58
N VAL A 229 3.30 10.72 8.87
CA VAL A 229 2.28 11.34 9.73
C VAL A 229 2.55 12.83 9.93
N GLU A 230 3.81 13.22 10.15
CA GLU A 230 4.23 14.62 10.22
C GLU A 230 3.86 15.34 8.92
N TYR A 231 4.18 14.75 7.77
CA TYR A 231 3.83 15.32 6.48
C TYR A 231 2.32 15.44 6.25
N LEU A 232 1.55 14.43 6.67
CA LEU A 232 0.08 14.48 6.65
C LEU A 232 -0.48 15.62 7.48
N ASN A 233 0.02 15.80 8.71
CA ASN A 233 -0.44 16.86 9.59
C ASN A 233 -0.12 18.25 9.00
N ASP A 234 1.12 18.43 8.51
CA ASP A 234 1.53 19.69 7.86
C ASP A 234 0.63 20.02 6.65
N LEU A 235 0.28 19.01 5.85
CA LEU A 235 -0.63 19.18 4.70
C LEU A 235 -2.06 19.51 5.14
N ILE A 236 -2.59 18.86 6.19
CA ILE A 236 -3.92 19.16 6.75
C ILE A 236 -3.98 20.61 7.25
N ASP A 237 -2.91 21.09 7.90
CA ASP A 237 -2.80 22.46 8.41
C ASP A 237 -2.80 23.53 7.32
N MET A 238 -2.55 23.15 6.05
CA MET A 238 -2.68 24.07 4.90
C MET A 238 -4.13 24.40 4.54
N PHE A 239 -5.13 23.74 5.12
CA PHE A 239 -6.56 23.97 4.88
C PHE A 239 -7.17 24.81 6.02
N TRP A 240 -6.79 26.10 6.08
CA TRP A 240 -7.29 27.10 7.04
C TRP A 240 -8.63 27.71 6.66
#